data_AF-A0A2D7Z8M0-F1
#
_entry.id   AF-A0A2D7Z8M0-F1
#
_cell.length_a   1.000
_cell.length_b   1.000
_cell.length_c   1.000
_cell.angle_alpha   90.00
_cell.angle_beta   90.00
_cell.angle_gamma   90.00
#
_symmetry.space_group_name_H-M   'P 1'
#
loop_
_entity.id
_entity.type
_entity.pdbx_description
1 polymer ?
#
loop_
_entity_poly.entity_id
_entity_poly.type
_entity_poly.pdbx_seq_one_letter_code
_entity_poly.pdbx_strand_id
1 'polypeptide(L)'
;MWGAEIHAHSSAESSLSIGERLTTNARSFDSDMPLTEIETCSEGDVFTVGDVEFKVLHLPGHTSCGIGLYMPSRHLLVSGGAIPSGDRLARWDMPTGSLDELIDSLNHIRDLGLQILVPNIGESIDGEDVEQVLNSQIELLEGAKQAQGQRPDGWPTPAATCSYLTPPMA
;
A
#
# COMPACT_ATOMS: atom_id res chain seq x y z
N MET A 1 17.53 -17.72 -10.67
CA MET A 1 17.03 -16.32 -10.57
C MET A 1 16.78 -15.84 -11.98
N TRP A 2 15.64 -15.23 -12.28
CA TRP A 2 15.12 -15.05 -13.64
C TRP A 2 15.76 -13.89 -14.43
N GLY A 3 16.82 -13.27 -13.89
CA GLY A 3 17.55 -12.17 -14.54
C GLY A 3 16.76 -10.87 -14.67
N ALA A 4 15.64 -10.73 -13.97
CA ALA A 4 14.86 -9.51 -13.94
C ALA A 4 15.44 -8.53 -12.91
N GLU A 5 15.51 -7.25 -13.28
CA GLU A 5 15.83 -6.15 -12.38
C GLU A 5 14.67 -5.93 -11.39
N ILE A 6 15.02 -5.62 -10.14
CA ILE A 6 14.05 -5.38 -9.07
C ILE A 6 14.10 -3.89 -8.76
N HIS A 7 12.99 -3.20 -8.98
CA HIS A 7 12.85 -1.79 -8.58
C HIS A 7 12.10 -1.68 -7.27
N ALA A 8 12.55 -0.78 -6.38
CA ALA A 8 11.83 -0.45 -5.16
C ALA A 8 12.05 1.02 -4.78
N HIS A 9 11.17 1.57 -3.95
CA HIS A 9 11.35 2.92 -3.44
C HIS A 9 12.66 3.04 -2.64
N SER A 10 13.33 4.19 -2.73
CA SER A 10 14.62 4.45 -2.06
C SER A 10 14.61 4.14 -0.56
N SER A 11 13.49 4.34 0.13
CA SER A 11 13.34 4.01 1.55
C SER A 11 13.42 2.51 1.88
N ALA A 12 13.30 1.62 0.88
CA ALA A 12 13.45 0.17 1.06
C ALA A 12 14.91 -0.30 0.93
N GLU A 13 15.80 0.48 0.32
CA GLU A 13 17.14 0.05 -0.09
C GLU A 13 17.96 -0.50 1.07
N SER A 14 18.01 0.24 2.18
CA SER A 14 18.80 -0.17 3.35
C SER A 14 18.31 -1.49 3.94
N SER A 15 17.00 -1.69 3.99
CA SER A 15 16.37 -2.86 4.60
C SER A 15 16.52 -4.11 3.73
N LEU A 16 16.37 -3.96 2.40
CA LEU A 16 16.46 -5.06 1.43
C LEU A 16 17.90 -5.49 1.16
N SER A 17 18.83 -4.54 1.09
CA SER A 17 20.25 -4.83 0.80
C SER A 17 20.97 -5.58 1.92
N ILE A 18 20.54 -5.40 3.18
CA ILE A 18 21.14 -6.08 4.34
C ILE A 18 20.26 -7.20 4.91
N GLY A 19 19.07 -7.44 4.33
CA GLY A 19 18.13 -8.46 4.82
C GLY A 19 17.59 -8.15 6.23
N GLU A 20 17.34 -6.88 6.53
CA GLU A 20 16.90 -6.43 7.86
C GLU A 20 15.50 -6.97 8.17
N ARG A 21 15.34 -7.69 9.29
CA ARG A 21 14.16 -8.53 9.55
C ARG A 21 13.00 -7.79 10.22
N LEU A 22 13.24 -6.64 10.84
CA LEU A 22 12.22 -5.86 11.53
C LEU A 22 11.40 -5.05 10.52
N THR A 23 12.04 -4.23 9.71
CA THR A 23 11.45 -3.31 8.73
C THR A 23 10.76 -4.07 7.60
N THR A 24 11.36 -5.17 7.14
CA THR A 24 10.75 -6.09 6.15
C THR A 24 9.67 -6.97 6.75
N ASN A 25 9.52 -6.92 8.08
CA ASN A 25 8.60 -7.74 8.86
C ASN A 25 8.83 -9.26 8.75
N ALA A 26 9.96 -9.72 8.19
CA ALA A 26 10.29 -11.14 8.10
C ALA A 26 10.31 -11.82 9.49
N ARG A 27 10.70 -11.08 10.54
CA ARG A 27 10.71 -11.57 11.93
C ARG A 27 9.34 -12.05 12.41
N SER A 28 8.25 -11.38 12.02
CA SER A 28 6.89 -11.73 12.44
C SER A 28 6.41 -13.05 11.86
N PHE A 29 7.08 -13.54 10.81
CA PHE A 29 6.81 -14.82 10.17
C PHE A 29 7.85 -15.90 10.51
N ASP A 30 8.73 -15.64 11.48
CA ASP A 30 9.90 -16.47 11.77
C ASP A 30 10.73 -16.78 10.51
N SER A 31 10.79 -15.79 9.61
CA SER A 31 11.50 -15.87 8.34
C SER A 31 12.75 -14.99 8.38
N ASP A 32 13.63 -15.28 7.42
CA ASP A 32 14.70 -14.37 7.00
C ASP A 32 14.24 -13.55 5.79
N MET A 33 14.90 -12.41 5.57
CA MET A 33 14.80 -11.65 4.33
C MET A 33 16.06 -11.90 3.50
N PRO A 34 15.96 -12.44 2.27
CA PRO A 34 17.12 -12.60 1.41
C PRO A 34 17.70 -11.22 1.03
N LEU A 35 19.03 -11.15 0.93
CA LEU A 35 19.70 -9.98 0.38
C LEU A 35 19.19 -9.75 -1.05
N THR A 36 18.61 -8.58 -1.27
CA THR A 36 17.98 -8.24 -2.53
C THR A 36 18.66 -7.01 -3.10
N GLU A 37 19.35 -7.18 -4.23
CA GLU A 37 19.85 -6.07 -5.02
C GLU A 37 18.66 -5.39 -5.69
N ILE A 38 18.57 -4.06 -5.54
CA ILE A 38 17.49 -3.26 -6.10
C ILE A 38 18.04 -2.07 -6.88
N GLU A 39 17.26 -1.62 -7.85
CA GLU A 39 17.36 -0.27 -8.38
C GLU A 39 16.31 0.63 -7.73
N THR A 40 16.70 1.82 -7.32
CA THR A 40 15.77 2.75 -6.66
C THR A 40 14.86 3.42 -7.68
N CYS A 41 13.56 3.50 -7.39
CA CYS A 41 12.61 4.34 -8.11
C CYS A 41 11.95 5.36 -7.18
N SER A 42 11.50 6.47 -7.75
CA SER A 42 10.88 7.59 -7.04
C SER A 42 9.56 8.02 -7.70
N GLU A 43 8.80 8.84 -6.99
CA GLU A 43 7.60 9.50 -7.53
C GLU A 43 7.86 10.08 -8.93
N GLY A 44 6.99 9.75 -9.88
CA GLY A 44 7.03 10.27 -11.25
C GLY A 44 7.98 9.57 -12.20
N ASP A 45 8.83 8.64 -11.73
CA ASP A 45 9.65 7.81 -12.62
C ASP A 45 8.77 7.00 -13.57
N VAL A 46 9.26 6.76 -14.79
CA VAL A 46 8.49 6.09 -15.84
C VAL A 46 9.12 4.76 -16.23
N PHE A 47 8.34 3.69 -16.13
CA PHE A 47 8.69 2.37 -16.61
C PHE A 47 7.94 2.04 -17.90
N THR A 48 8.68 1.61 -18.91
CA THR A 48 8.09 1.18 -20.19
C THR A 48 8.15 -0.34 -20.29
N VAL A 49 6.99 -0.97 -20.49
CA VAL A 49 6.88 -2.42 -20.71
C VAL A 49 6.19 -2.65 -22.05
N GLY A 50 6.94 -3.02 -23.08
CA GLY A 50 6.40 -3.10 -24.44
C GLY A 50 5.99 -1.72 -24.96
N ASP A 51 4.70 -1.53 -25.20
CA ASP A 51 4.09 -0.28 -25.69
C ASP A 51 3.34 0.51 -24.62
N VAL A 52 3.41 0.07 -23.35
CA VAL A 52 2.75 0.74 -22.23
C VAL A 52 3.75 1.43 -21.29
N GLU A 53 3.35 2.61 -20.81
CA GLU A 53 4.10 3.41 -19.84
C GLU A 53 3.37 3.43 -18.50
N PHE A 54 4.12 3.14 -17.43
CA PHE A 54 3.67 3.26 -16.05
C PHE A 54 4.47 4.35 -15.35
N LYS A 55 3.78 5.25 -14.66
CA LYS A 55 4.37 6.22 -13.74
C LYS A 55 4.35 5.64 -12.34
N VAL A 56 5.47 5.74 -11.65
CA VAL A 56 5.56 5.42 -10.22
C VAL A 56 4.79 6.46 -9.43
N LEU A 57 3.91 5.99 -8.56
CA LEU A 57 3.31 6.78 -7.49
C LEU A 57 3.83 6.28 -6.14
N HIS A 58 4.33 7.15 -5.30
CA HIS A 58 4.66 6.86 -3.91
C HIS A 58 3.37 6.84 -3.09
N LEU A 59 3.09 5.71 -2.45
CA LEU A 59 1.86 5.44 -1.69
C LEU A 59 2.23 4.94 -0.28
N PRO A 60 2.79 5.80 0.57
CA PRO A 60 3.16 5.42 1.94
C PRO A 60 1.93 5.12 2.82
N GLY A 61 2.18 4.55 4.00
CA GLY A 61 1.15 4.31 5.00
C GLY A 61 0.88 2.83 5.27
N HIS A 62 0.71 1.98 4.25
CA HIS A 62 0.78 0.52 4.49
C HIS A 62 2.22 0.11 4.87
N THR A 63 3.16 0.65 4.11
CA THR A 63 4.60 0.61 4.35
C THR A 63 5.16 1.96 3.94
N SER A 64 6.30 2.38 4.50
CA SER A 64 6.92 3.66 4.13
C SER A 64 7.50 3.67 2.70
N CYS A 65 7.68 2.48 2.10
CA CYS A 65 8.20 2.28 0.76
C CYS A 65 7.13 1.86 -0.26
N GLY A 66 5.85 1.96 0.09
CA GLY A 66 4.75 1.56 -0.79
C GLY A 66 4.76 2.35 -2.09
N ILE A 67 4.61 1.65 -3.22
CA ILE A 67 4.47 2.28 -4.54
C ILE A 67 3.28 1.70 -5.29
N GLY A 68 2.71 2.51 -6.17
CA GLY A 68 1.75 2.12 -7.19
C GLY A 68 2.29 2.39 -8.59
N LEU A 69 1.74 1.69 -9.58
CA LEU A 69 2.07 1.89 -11.00
C LEU A 69 0.84 2.44 -11.71
N TYR A 70 0.89 3.73 -12.02
CA TYR A 70 -0.19 4.47 -12.68
C TYR A 70 0.01 4.52 -14.18
N MET A 71 -1.02 4.16 -14.96
CA MET A 71 -1.04 4.27 -16.41
C MET A 71 -2.00 5.40 -16.82
N PRO A 72 -1.49 6.61 -17.13
CA PRO A 72 -2.33 7.76 -17.46
C PRO A 72 -3.20 7.55 -18.69
N SER A 73 -2.71 6.82 -19.69
CA SER A 73 -3.44 6.59 -20.95
C SER A 73 -4.75 5.82 -20.76
N ARG A 74 -4.88 5.06 -19.66
CA ARG A 74 -6.06 4.26 -19.32
C ARG A 74 -6.72 4.68 -18.01
N HIS A 75 -6.21 5.69 -17.32
CA HIS A 75 -6.61 6.04 -15.95
C HIS A 75 -6.63 4.79 -15.04
N LEU A 76 -5.58 3.97 -15.15
CA LEU A 76 -5.47 2.70 -14.44
C LEU A 76 -4.38 2.78 -13.38
N LEU A 77 -4.64 2.24 -12.18
CA LEU A 77 -3.64 2.10 -11.13
C LEU A 77 -3.49 0.65 -10.69
N VAL A 78 -2.26 0.13 -10.67
CA VAL A 78 -1.89 -1.01 -9.83
C VAL A 78 -1.47 -0.46 -8.48
N SER A 79 -2.29 -0.64 -7.45
CA SER A 79 -2.16 0.09 -6.17
C SER A 79 -1.14 -0.49 -5.21
N GLY A 80 -0.62 -1.68 -5.51
CA GLY A 80 0.21 -2.44 -4.57
C GLY A 80 -0.50 -2.61 -3.22
N GLY A 81 0.28 -2.57 -2.14
CA GLY A 81 -0.23 -2.78 -0.78
C GLY A 81 -1.12 -1.68 -0.22
N ALA A 82 -1.27 -0.53 -0.89
CA ALA A 82 -2.15 0.56 -0.44
C ALA A 82 -3.64 0.15 -0.48
N ILE A 83 -4.01 -0.73 -1.41
CA ILE A 83 -5.36 -1.31 -1.51
C ILE A 83 -5.23 -2.84 -1.67
N PRO A 84 -5.36 -3.61 -0.57
CA PRO A 84 -5.26 -5.06 -0.61
C PRO A 84 -6.34 -5.71 -1.47
N SER A 85 -7.59 -5.26 -1.33
CA SER A 85 -8.76 -5.62 -2.15
C SER A 85 -9.89 -4.62 -1.92
N GLY A 86 -10.95 -4.65 -2.72
CA GLY A 86 -12.07 -3.71 -2.60
C GLY A 86 -12.80 -3.76 -1.25
N ASP A 87 -12.77 -4.92 -0.58
CA ASP A 87 -13.43 -5.20 0.70
C ASP A 87 -12.49 -5.22 1.92
N ARG A 88 -11.18 -4.99 1.74
CA ARG A 88 -10.19 -5.05 2.82
C ARG A 88 -9.31 -3.82 2.85
N LEU A 89 -9.21 -3.22 4.03
CA LEU A 89 -8.31 -2.09 4.29
C LEU A 89 -6.85 -2.54 4.36
N ALA A 90 -5.95 -1.69 3.87
CA ALA A 90 -4.53 -1.82 4.13
C ALA A 90 -4.23 -1.71 5.62
N ARG A 91 -3.17 -2.42 6.02
CA ARG A 91 -2.70 -2.42 7.40
C ARG A 91 -1.76 -1.24 7.63
N TRP A 92 -1.90 -0.48 8.71
CA TRP A 92 -0.93 0.57 9.08
C TRP A 92 -0.23 0.29 10.42
N ASP A 93 -0.47 -0.87 11.02
CA ASP A 93 0.05 -1.26 12.33
C ASP A 93 1.41 -1.98 12.27
N MET A 94 1.99 -2.07 11.07
CA MET A 94 3.29 -2.68 10.81
C MET A 94 4.43 -1.71 11.15
N PRO A 95 5.70 -2.16 11.26
CA PRO A 95 6.81 -1.34 11.74
C PRO A 95 7.02 0.01 11.04
N THR A 96 6.65 0.11 9.76
CA THR A 96 6.71 1.36 8.97
C THR A 96 5.34 1.85 8.53
N GLY A 97 4.27 1.35 9.14
CA GLY A 97 2.91 1.74 8.78
C GLY A 97 2.53 3.07 9.43
N SER A 98 1.67 3.82 8.75
CA SER A 98 1.15 5.11 9.19
C SER A 98 -0.27 5.30 8.69
N LEU A 99 -1.21 5.53 9.61
CA LEU A 99 -2.62 5.76 9.26
C LEU A 99 -2.80 7.07 8.48
N ASP A 100 -2.09 8.11 8.90
CA ASP A 100 -2.18 9.43 8.26
C ASP A 100 -1.68 9.38 6.81
N GLU A 101 -0.51 8.78 6.60
CA GLU A 101 0.06 8.63 5.24
C GLU A 101 -0.82 7.74 4.35
N LEU A 102 -1.47 6.72 4.93
CA LEU A 102 -2.36 5.84 4.18
C LEU A 102 -3.62 6.58 3.71
N ILE A 103 -4.21 7.41 4.59
CA ILE A 103 -5.35 8.27 4.25
C ILE A 103 -4.94 9.27 3.16
N ASP A 104 -3.78 9.91 3.30
CA ASP A 104 -3.27 10.86 2.30
C ASP A 104 -3.04 10.18 0.94
N SER A 105 -2.48 8.96 0.94
CA SER A 105 -2.26 8.17 -0.28
C SER A 105 -3.58 7.79 -0.96
N LEU A 106 -4.60 7.38 -0.22
CA LEU A 106 -5.91 7.06 -0.80
C LEU A 106 -6.64 8.29 -1.32
N ASN A 107 -6.52 9.44 -0.65
CA ASN A 107 -7.03 10.71 -1.17
C ASN A 107 -6.32 11.08 -2.49
N HIS A 108 -4.99 10.94 -2.55
CA HIS A 108 -4.24 11.16 -3.79
C HIS A 108 -4.72 10.23 -4.91
N ILE A 109 -4.91 8.94 -4.63
CA ILE A 109 -5.44 7.97 -5.60
C ILE A 109 -6.83 8.36 -6.10
N ARG A 110 -7.74 8.76 -5.19
CA ARG A 110 -9.09 9.21 -5.55
C ARG A 110 -9.04 10.40 -6.49
N ASP A 111 -8.17 11.36 -6.23
CA ASP A 111 -8.06 12.60 -7.00
C ASP A 111 -7.51 12.37 -8.44
N LEU A 112 -6.95 11.18 -8.74
CA LEU A 112 -6.55 10.79 -10.10
C LEU A 112 -7.74 10.50 -11.03
N GLY A 113 -8.95 10.28 -10.50
CA GLY A 113 -10.13 9.97 -11.32
C GLY A 113 -9.98 8.68 -12.12
N LEU A 114 -9.59 7.60 -11.43
CA LEU A 114 -9.30 6.31 -12.05
C LEU A 114 -10.54 5.67 -12.70
N GLN A 115 -10.33 5.01 -13.84
CA GLN A 115 -11.32 4.15 -14.48
C GLN A 115 -11.13 2.68 -14.08
N ILE A 116 -9.90 2.27 -13.76
CA ILE A 116 -9.57 0.90 -13.41
C ILE A 116 -8.62 0.90 -12.22
N LEU A 117 -8.96 0.14 -11.19
CA LEU A 117 -8.12 -0.08 -10.03
C LEU A 117 -7.79 -1.57 -9.92
N VAL A 118 -6.50 -1.89 -9.96
CA VAL A 118 -5.98 -3.24 -9.79
C VAL A 118 -5.40 -3.37 -8.37
N PRO A 119 -6.14 -4.02 -7.44
CA PRO A 119 -5.68 -4.20 -6.08
C PRO A 119 -4.55 -5.25 -5.99
N ASN A 120 -3.93 -5.37 -4.82
CA ASN A 120 -2.89 -6.38 -4.58
C ASN A 120 -3.41 -7.82 -4.74
N ILE A 121 -4.65 -8.07 -4.32
CA ILE A 121 -5.25 -9.41 -4.29
C ILE A 121 -6.69 -9.34 -4.83
N GLY A 122 -7.00 -10.20 -5.79
CA GLY A 122 -8.37 -10.40 -6.29
C GLY A 122 -8.59 -9.79 -7.66
N GLU A 123 -9.86 -9.47 -7.93
CA GLU A 123 -10.30 -8.92 -9.22
C GLU A 123 -10.06 -7.41 -9.31
N SER A 124 -9.96 -6.90 -10.54
CA SER A 124 -9.96 -5.47 -10.80
C SER A 124 -11.31 -4.85 -10.49
N ILE A 125 -11.28 -3.57 -10.12
CA ILE A 125 -12.47 -2.75 -9.88
C ILE A 125 -12.54 -1.73 -11.02
N ASP A 126 -13.72 -1.58 -11.63
CA ASP A 126 -13.89 -0.80 -12.86
C ASP A 126 -14.96 0.28 -12.69
N GLY A 127 -14.75 1.44 -13.34
CA GLY A 127 -15.74 2.51 -13.45
C GLY A 127 -16.20 3.09 -12.12
N GLU A 128 -17.53 3.19 -11.94
CA GLU A 128 -18.16 3.81 -10.75
C GLU A 128 -17.82 3.08 -9.44
N ASP A 129 -17.51 1.77 -9.51
CA ASP A 129 -17.15 0.99 -8.33
C ASP A 129 -15.80 1.43 -7.73
N VAL A 130 -14.91 2.04 -8.53
CA VAL A 130 -13.61 2.53 -8.06
C VAL A 130 -13.79 3.67 -7.07
N GLU A 131 -14.59 4.67 -7.42
CA GLU A 131 -14.86 5.81 -6.54
C GLU A 131 -15.59 5.35 -5.27
N GLN A 132 -16.56 4.45 -5.40
CA GLN A 132 -17.29 3.92 -4.24
C GLN A 132 -16.36 3.20 -3.27
N VAL A 133 -15.47 2.34 -3.76
CA VAL A 133 -14.50 1.63 -2.94
C VAL A 133 -13.54 2.60 -2.26
N LEU A 134 -12.95 3.54 -3.00
CA LEU A 134 -12.01 4.52 -2.43
C LEU A 134 -12.66 5.37 -1.35
N ASN A 135 -13.86 5.90 -1.60
CA ASN A 135 -14.58 6.71 -0.63
C ASN A 135 -14.92 5.91 0.63
N SER A 136 -15.44 4.68 0.47
CA SER A 136 -15.74 3.83 1.61
C SER A 136 -14.50 3.51 2.43
N GLN A 137 -13.37 3.21 1.80
CA GLN A 137 -12.12 2.92 2.52
C GLN A 137 -11.57 4.16 3.24
N ILE A 138 -11.61 5.34 2.62
CA ILE A 138 -11.20 6.61 3.24
C ILE A 138 -12.08 6.91 4.46
N GLU A 139 -13.40 6.80 4.33
CA GLU A 139 -14.35 7.03 5.43
C GLU A 139 -14.07 6.10 6.62
N LEU A 140 -13.81 4.82 6.34
CA LEU A 140 -13.46 3.86 7.37
C LEU A 140 -12.16 4.28 8.08
N LEU A 141 -11.09 4.58 7.35
CA LEU A 141 -9.80 4.97 7.94
C LEU A 141 -9.87 6.26 8.75
N GLU A 142 -10.60 7.27 8.26
CA GLU A 142 -10.90 8.50 9.00
C GLU A 142 -11.69 8.20 10.29
N GLY A 143 -12.67 7.29 10.23
CA GLY A 143 -13.38 6.80 11.41
C GLY A 143 -12.44 6.14 12.42
N ALA A 144 -11.48 5.33 11.97
CA ALA A 144 -10.47 4.71 12.83
C ALA A 144 -9.54 5.76 13.47
N LYS A 145 -9.13 6.78 12.70
CA LYS A 145 -8.34 7.91 13.19
C LYS A 145 -9.07 8.68 14.29
N GLN A 146 -10.36 8.96 14.10
CA GLN A 146 -11.21 9.64 15.07
C GLN A 146 -11.46 8.80 16.33
N ALA A 147 -11.53 7.47 16.20
CA ALA A 147 -11.76 6.56 17.32
C ALA A 147 -10.54 6.36 18.24
N GLN A 148 -9.36 6.88 17.87
CA GLN A 148 -8.15 6.91 18.72
C GLN A 148 -7.79 5.56 19.37
N GLY A 149 -7.81 4.49 18.57
CA GLY A 149 -7.51 3.13 19.03
C GLY A 149 -8.72 2.36 19.56
N GLN A 150 -9.90 2.96 19.63
CA GLN A 150 -11.15 2.22 19.81
C GLN A 150 -11.65 1.70 18.46
N ARG A 151 -12.31 0.53 18.46
CA ARG A 151 -12.92 -0.01 17.24
C ARG A 151 -14.18 0.79 16.91
N PRO A 152 -14.34 1.34 15.69
CA PRO A 152 -15.60 1.93 15.28
C PRO A 152 -16.74 0.88 15.27
N ASP A 153 -17.97 1.33 15.52
CA ASP A 153 -19.14 0.46 15.46
C ASP A 153 -19.35 -0.08 14.04
N GLY A 154 -19.70 -1.37 13.93
CA GLY A 154 -19.93 -2.03 12.64
C GLY A 154 -18.67 -2.53 11.93
N TRP A 155 -17.47 -2.23 12.43
CA TRP A 155 -16.24 -2.81 11.89
C TRP A 155 -16.14 -4.32 12.17
N PRO A 156 -15.64 -5.11 11.21
CA PRO A 156 -15.35 -6.52 11.46
C PRO A 156 -14.31 -6.65 12.57
N THR A 157 -14.37 -7.76 13.30
CA THR A 157 -13.32 -8.08 14.28
C THR A 157 -12.01 -8.32 13.54
N PRO A 158 -10.93 -7.58 13.85
CA PRO A 158 -9.65 -7.80 13.20
C PRO A 158 -9.11 -9.21 13.48
N ALA A 159 -8.26 -9.71 12.58
CA ALA A 159 -7.48 -10.91 12.86
C ALA A 159 -6.63 -10.70 14.12
N ALA A 160 -6.34 -11.78 14.85
CA ALA A 160 -5.55 -11.73 16.08
C ALA A 160 -4.13 -11.15 15.90
N THR A 161 -3.65 -11.12 14.66
CA THR A 161 -2.36 -10.54 14.25
C THR A 161 -2.40 -9.04 14.00
N CYS A 162 -3.56 -8.40 14.14
CA CYS A 162 -3.77 -6.98 13.88
C CYS A 162 -3.78 -6.21 15.20
N SER A 163 -3.03 -5.12 15.26
CA SER A 163 -2.89 -4.22 16.40
C SER A 163 -3.46 -2.82 16.16
N TYR A 164 -4.22 -2.57 15.08
CA TYR A 164 -4.82 -1.26 14.75
C TYR A 164 -5.58 -0.58 15.90
N LEU A 165 -6.10 -1.38 16.83
CA LEU A 165 -7.00 -1.01 17.91
C LEU A 165 -6.35 -1.15 19.30
N THR A 166 -5.04 -1.31 19.34
CA THR A 166 -4.31 -1.32 20.61
C THR A 166 -4.00 0.14 20.92
N PRO A 167 -4.42 0.68 22.07
CA PRO A 167 -4.15 2.08 22.39
C PRO A 167 -2.64 2.34 22.32
N PRO A 168 -2.21 3.56 21.93
CA PRO A 168 -0.82 3.93 22.05
C PRO A 168 -0.38 3.66 23.50
N MET A 169 0.81 3.05 23.67
CA MET A 169 1.38 2.93 25.01
C MET A 169 1.43 4.34 25.62
N ALA A 170 0.80 4.48 26.79
CA ALA A 170 0.80 5.70 27.58
C ALA A 170 2.22 6.14 27.97
#